data_AF-A0A328SEE7-F1
#
_entry.id   AF-A0A328SEE7-F1
#
_cell.length_a   1.000
_cell.length_b   1.000
_cell.length_c   1.000
_cell.angle_alpha   90.00
_cell.angle_beta   90.00
_cell.angle_gamma   90.00
#
_symmetry.space_group_name_H-M   'P 1'
#
loop_
_entity.id
_entity.type
_entity.pdbx_description
1 polymer ?
#
loop_
_entity_poly.entity_id
_entity_poly.type
_entity_poly.pdbx_seq_one_letter_code
_entity_poly.pdbx_strand_id
1 'polypeptide(L)'
;MDLKGFKTNKNCLKMNVLFSLLIFSNILLITGLFNHYSGTCLNITHFELFTDVTAAIATLIMLGFVTLKLPKIREFGDSSIYGTMYLIMICVIGLMTSYFGSKIDIATFFGSYLEMFNMLCAVLIFILVATVLKPFKRVLRGEYTRRNLFLCLIIFMILGVLASNWYVSIDGAPANVRCLVVMISGLIGGPFVAIPVAIISGAYRFTLGGTTALPCAISTVLSGIIGSLVFIWHDRKFPSTITAIVLMFLFTGFEMLIVILLTPDYVSFAYVKNIYPVMLFSSVVGMILFSIVIKEEREMTDSAEANGEIGIEDLKREINVQDKTIEELKNEIDDLKRRL
;
A
#
# COMPACT_ATOMS: atom_id res chain seq x y z
N MET A 1 -18.78 31.77 -5.39
CA MET A 1 -18.71 30.48 -6.11
C MET A 1 -17.48 29.74 -5.60
N ASP A 2 -17.68 28.66 -4.85
CA ASP A 2 -16.66 28.06 -3.99
C ASP A 2 -15.68 27.18 -4.79
N LEU A 3 -14.54 27.78 -5.18
CA LEU A 3 -13.50 27.13 -6.00
C LEU A 3 -12.89 25.89 -5.34
N LYS A 4 -12.90 25.81 -3.99
CA LYS A 4 -12.46 24.63 -3.24
C LYS A 4 -13.42 23.46 -3.46
N GLY A 5 -14.72 23.67 -3.29
CA GLY A 5 -15.74 22.63 -3.51
C GLY A 5 -15.74 22.09 -4.94
N PHE A 6 -15.54 22.96 -5.94
CA PHE A 6 -15.47 22.54 -7.35
C PHE A 6 -14.21 21.71 -7.68
N LYS A 7 -13.07 22.04 -7.08
CA LYS A 7 -11.80 21.31 -7.27
C LYS A 7 -11.85 19.93 -6.61
N THR A 8 -12.40 19.83 -5.40
CA THR A 8 -12.58 18.55 -4.69
C THR A 8 -13.53 17.62 -5.44
N ASN A 9 -14.63 18.14 -6.00
CA ASN A 9 -15.58 17.36 -6.78
C ASN A 9 -14.94 16.79 -8.08
N LYS A 10 -14.15 17.60 -8.80
CA LYS A 10 -13.42 17.12 -9.99
C LYS A 10 -12.37 16.06 -9.69
N ASN A 11 -11.64 16.18 -8.58
CA ASN A 11 -10.64 15.18 -8.18
C ASN A 11 -11.31 13.86 -7.75
N CYS A 12 -12.43 13.94 -7.04
CA CYS A 12 -13.25 12.78 -6.68
C CYS A 12 -13.76 12.05 -7.94
N LEU A 13 -14.25 12.79 -8.93
CA LEU A 13 -14.66 12.20 -10.22
C LEU A 13 -13.51 11.49 -10.94
N LYS A 14 -12.31 12.10 -10.99
CA LYS A 14 -11.13 11.47 -11.62
C LYS A 14 -10.70 10.20 -10.90
N MET A 15 -10.70 10.20 -9.57
CA MET A 15 -10.45 8.99 -8.78
C MET A 15 -11.48 7.92 -9.10
N ASN A 16 -12.77 8.23 -9.08
CA ASN A 16 -13.83 7.26 -9.39
C ASN A 16 -13.65 6.65 -10.78
N VAL A 17 -13.34 7.45 -11.81
CA VAL A 17 -13.06 6.95 -13.16
C VAL A 17 -11.86 6.00 -13.16
N LEU A 18 -10.76 6.33 -12.48
CA LEU A 18 -9.60 5.46 -12.37
C LEU A 18 -9.96 4.13 -11.69
N PHE A 19 -10.66 4.17 -10.55
CA PHE A 19 -11.09 2.96 -9.84
C PHE A 19 -12.05 2.13 -10.69
N SER A 20 -12.99 2.74 -11.41
CA SER A 20 -13.89 2.04 -12.33
C SER A 20 -13.12 1.34 -13.46
N LEU A 21 -12.10 1.98 -14.05
CA LEU A 21 -11.26 1.37 -15.08
C LEU A 21 -10.47 0.17 -14.54
N LEU A 22 -9.91 0.30 -13.34
CA LEU A 22 -9.18 -0.80 -12.70
C LEU A 22 -10.13 -1.96 -12.33
N ILE A 23 -11.33 -1.68 -11.82
CA ILE A 23 -12.36 -2.68 -11.54
C ILE A 23 -12.74 -3.41 -12.84
N PHE A 24 -13.01 -2.67 -13.91
CA PHE A 24 -13.35 -3.23 -15.21
C PHE A 24 -12.23 -4.16 -15.72
N SER A 25 -10.97 -3.75 -15.61
CA SER A 25 -9.81 -4.60 -15.92
C SER A 25 -9.78 -5.89 -15.11
N ASN A 26 -10.09 -5.83 -13.81
CA ASN A 26 -10.12 -7.01 -12.95
C ASN A 26 -11.28 -7.96 -13.31
N ILE A 27 -12.45 -7.41 -13.67
CA ILE A 27 -13.57 -8.21 -14.18
C ILE A 27 -13.16 -8.91 -15.49
N LEU A 28 -12.49 -8.21 -16.39
CA LEU A 28 -12.00 -8.79 -17.65
C LEU A 28 -10.98 -9.91 -17.40
N LEU A 29 -10.07 -9.71 -16.44
CA LEU A 29 -9.12 -10.74 -16.02
C LEU A 29 -9.86 -12.00 -15.50
N ILE A 30 -10.78 -11.84 -14.56
CA ILE A 30 -11.49 -12.96 -13.93
C ILE A 30 -12.35 -13.71 -14.94
N THR A 31 -13.06 -13.00 -15.81
CA THR A 31 -13.87 -13.61 -16.88
C THR A 31 -13.02 -14.34 -17.91
N GLY A 32 -11.86 -13.78 -18.29
CA GLY A 32 -10.89 -14.42 -19.17
C GLY A 32 -10.31 -15.71 -18.57
N LEU A 33 -9.94 -15.68 -17.28
CA LEU A 33 -9.49 -16.86 -16.55
C LEU A 33 -10.60 -17.93 -16.49
N PHE A 34 -11.83 -17.53 -16.14
CA PHE A 34 -12.97 -18.46 -16.07
C PHE A 34 -13.23 -19.15 -17.41
N ASN A 35 -13.22 -18.42 -18.52
CA ASN A 35 -13.43 -18.98 -19.86
C ASN A 35 -12.30 -19.93 -20.30
N HIS A 36 -11.06 -19.59 -19.98
CA HIS A 36 -9.91 -20.44 -20.29
C HIS A 36 -9.98 -21.78 -19.53
N TYR A 37 -10.30 -21.75 -18.23
CA TYR A 37 -10.38 -22.96 -17.41
C TYR A 37 -11.66 -23.78 -17.66
N SER A 38 -12.79 -23.13 -17.95
CA SER A 38 -14.04 -23.82 -18.28
C SER A 38 -13.97 -24.55 -19.63
N GLY A 39 -13.22 -24.01 -20.61
CA GLY A 39 -12.95 -24.66 -21.89
C GLY A 39 -12.09 -25.93 -21.81
N THR A 40 -11.30 -26.10 -20.74
CA THR A 40 -10.46 -27.30 -20.50
C THR A 40 -11.12 -28.38 -19.64
N CYS A 41 -12.28 -28.12 -19.01
CA CYS A 41 -12.84 -28.97 -17.95
C CYS A 41 -14.30 -29.45 -18.20
N LEU A 42 -14.71 -29.67 -19.46
CA LEU A 42 -15.92 -30.46 -19.76
C LEU A 42 -15.57 -31.95 -19.89
N ASN A 43 -15.19 -32.56 -18.77
CA ASN A 43 -15.37 -34.00 -18.56
C ASN A 43 -15.62 -34.23 -17.06
N ILE A 44 -16.89 -34.14 -16.68
CA ILE A 44 -17.37 -34.27 -15.30
C ILE A 44 -17.62 -35.74 -15.00
N THR A 45 -16.91 -36.32 -14.03
CA THR A 45 -17.39 -37.50 -13.28
C THR A 45 -16.95 -37.44 -11.82
N HIS A 46 -17.87 -36.95 -10.98
CA HIS A 46 -18.12 -37.22 -9.56
C HIS A 46 -16.96 -37.66 -8.64
N PHE A 47 -16.32 -36.72 -7.94
CA PHE A 47 -15.74 -36.94 -6.59
C PHE A 47 -15.47 -35.66 -5.75
N GLU A 48 -15.84 -34.45 -6.20
CA GLU A 48 -15.43 -33.19 -5.53
C GLU A 48 -16.37 -32.71 -4.40
N LEU A 49 -17.64 -33.16 -4.39
CA LEU A 49 -18.63 -32.69 -3.41
C LEU A 49 -18.30 -33.11 -1.95
N PHE A 50 -17.57 -34.21 -1.76
CA PHE A 50 -17.25 -34.75 -0.43
C PHE A 50 -16.04 -34.04 0.22
N THR A 51 -15.10 -33.57 -0.60
CA THR A 51 -13.92 -32.79 -0.18
C THR A 51 -14.27 -31.34 0.16
N ASP A 52 -15.24 -30.75 -0.56
CA ASP A 52 -15.66 -29.37 -0.30
C ASP A 52 -16.43 -29.22 1.02
N VAL A 53 -17.22 -30.24 1.39
CA VAL A 53 -17.97 -30.25 2.65
C VAL A 53 -17.04 -30.41 3.86
N THR A 54 -15.98 -31.23 3.75
CA THR A 54 -15.02 -31.43 4.85
C THR A 54 -14.11 -30.21 5.05
N ALA A 55 -13.71 -29.54 3.96
CA ALA A 55 -12.98 -28.28 4.03
C ALA A 55 -13.83 -27.14 4.62
N ALA A 56 -15.11 -27.05 4.26
CA ALA A 56 -16.03 -26.05 4.81
C ALA A 56 -16.21 -26.20 6.33
N ILE A 57 -16.32 -27.43 6.83
CA ILE A 57 -16.44 -27.73 8.27
C ILE A 57 -15.14 -27.37 9.03
N ALA A 58 -13.97 -27.71 8.49
CA ALA A 58 -12.68 -27.34 9.09
C ALA A 58 -12.47 -25.83 9.14
N THR A 59 -12.92 -25.12 8.10
CA THR A 59 -12.86 -23.65 8.01
C THR A 59 -13.80 -23.01 9.03
N LEU A 60 -14.99 -23.56 9.24
CA LEU A 60 -15.93 -23.11 10.29
C LEU A 60 -15.39 -23.32 11.71
N ILE A 61 -14.66 -24.41 11.95
CA ILE A 61 -14.03 -24.70 13.26
C ILE A 61 -12.87 -23.73 13.53
N MET A 62 -12.01 -23.47 12.53
CA MET A 62 -10.94 -22.47 12.62
C MET A 62 -11.50 -21.05 12.76
N LEU A 63 -12.57 -20.72 12.04
CA LEU A 63 -13.32 -19.47 12.14
C LEU A 63 -13.89 -19.26 13.55
N GLY A 64 -14.47 -20.30 14.16
CA GLY A 64 -14.93 -20.27 15.54
C GLY A 64 -13.79 -20.04 16.53
N PHE A 65 -12.66 -20.72 16.35
CA PHE A 65 -11.49 -20.61 17.25
C PHE A 65 -10.81 -19.24 17.20
N VAL A 66 -10.65 -18.65 16.00
CA VAL A 66 -10.00 -17.34 15.81
C VAL A 66 -10.91 -16.20 16.27
N THR A 67 -12.23 -16.29 16.03
CA THR A 67 -13.21 -15.31 16.49
C THR A 67 -13.31 -15.26 18.02
N LEU A 68 -13.09 -16.40 18.69
CA LEU A 68 -13.10 -16.49 20.16
C LEU A 68 -11.82 -15.96 20.85
N LYS A 69 -10.70 -15.84 20.12
CA LYS A 69 -9.38 -15.52 20.71
C LYS A 69 -8.83 -14.11 20.41
N LEU A 70 -9.52 -13.30 19.61
CA LEU A 70 -9.13 -11.92 19.28
C LEU A 70 -10.15 -10.89 19.82
N PRO A 71 -10.17 -10.63 21.14
CA PRO A 71 -11.11 -9.68 21.73
C PRO A 71 -10.88 -8.22 21.28
N LYS A 72 -9.71 -7.88 20.72
CA LYS A 72 -9.37 -6.52 20.28
C LYS A 72 -9.95 -6.07 18.92
N ILE A 73 -10.52 -6.98 18.12
CA ILE A 73 -11.14 -6.60 16.83
C ILE A 73 -12.58 -6.11 17.03
N ARG A 74 -13.20 -6.43 18.18
CA ARG A 74 -14.60 -6.09 18.48
C ARG A 74 -14.81 -4.60 18.80
N GLU A 75 -13.74 -3.85 19.11
CA GLU A 75 -13.81 -2.42 19.43
C GLU A 75 -13.93 -1.50 18.19
N PHE A 76 -13.70 -2.00 16.97
CA PHE A 76 -13.87 -1.21 15.73
C PHE A 76 -15.27 -1.33 15.11
N GLY A 77 -16.19 -2.01 15.78
CA GLY A 77 -17.53 -2.30 15.28
C GLY A 77 -18.50 -1.15 15.43
N ASP A 78 -18.39 -0.13 14.58
CA ASP A 78 -19.55 0.74 14.31
C ASP A 78 -19.66 1.24 12.85
N SER A 79 -19.01 0.57 11.90
CA SER A 79 -19.35 0.76 10.48
C SER A 79 -19.36 -0.55 9.71
N SER A 80 -20.58 -0.93 9.29
CA SER A 80 -20.99 -2.10 8.49
C SER A 80 -20.06 -2.44 7.29
N ILE A 81 -19.30 -1.47 6.80
CA ILE A 81 -18.43 -1.56 5.62
C ILE A 81 -17.16 -2.39 5.90
N TYR A 82 -16.56 -2.29 7.09
CA TYR A 82 -15.34 -3.06 7.39
C TYR A 82 -15.61 -4.55 7.59
N GLY A 83 -16.76 -4.88 8.18
CA GLY A 83 -17.20 -6.27 8.32
C GLY A 83 -17.51 -6.93 6.97
N THR A 84 -18.14 -6.19 6.06
CA THR A 84 -18.42 -6.66 4.70
C THR A 84 -17.15 -6.77 3.85
N MET A 85 -16.22 -5.81 3.92
CA MET A 85 -14.91 -5.93 3.25
C MET A 85 -14.09 -7.11 3.79
N TYR A 86 -14.11 -7.36 5.11
CA TYR A 86 -13.43 -8.49 5.74
C TYR A 86 -14.02 -9.84 5.27
N LEU A 87 -15.35 -9.94 5.21
CA LEU A 87 -16.06 -11.13 4.71
C LEU A 87 -15.76 -11.38 3.23
N ILE A 88 -15.72 -10.34 2.40
CA ILE A 88 -15.37 -10.45 0.97
C ILE A 88 -13.92 -10.94 0.83
N MET A 89 -12.98 -10.37 1.59
CA MET A 89 -11.57 -10.76 1.54
C MET A 89 -11.37 -12.23 1.96
N ILE A 90 -12.08 -12.68 3.00
CA ILE A 90 -12.06 -14.08 3.44
C ILE A 90 -12.69 -15.01 2.42
N CYS A 91 -13.79 -14.61 1.79
CA CYS A 91 -14.46 -15.42 0.77
C CYS A 91 -13.56 -15.59 -0.46
N VAL A 92 -12.85 -14.54 -0.86
CA VAL A 92 -11.84 -14.58 -1.93
C VAL A 92 -10.67 -15.49 -1.54
N ILE A 93 -10.12 -15.36 -0.33
CA ILE A 93 -9.02 -16.22 0.15
C ILE A 93 -9.46 -17.68 0.22
N GLY A 94 -10.67 -17.96 0.69
CA GLY A 94 -11.25 -19.31 0.79
C GLY A 94 -11.50 -19.96 -0.58
N LEU A 95 -12.03 -19.19 -1.53
CA LEU A 95 -12.17 -19.62 -2.94
C LEU A 95 -10.81 -19.92 -3.57
N MET A 96 -9.79 -19.11 -3.27
CA MET A 96 -8.42 -19.36 -3.72
C MET A 96 -7.85 -20.64 -3.10
N THR A 97 -7.95 -20.84 -1.78
CA THR A 97 -7.41 -22.05 -1.13
C THR A 97 -8.12 -23.33 -1.56
N SER A 98 -9.43 -23.28 -1.81
CA SER A 98 -10.20 -24.43 -2.34
C SER A 98 -9.79 -24.76 -3.79
N TYR A 99 -9.63 -23.76 -4.65
CA TYR A 99 -9.23 -23.95 -6.05
C TYR A 99 -7.79 -24.50 -6.20
N PHE A 100 -6.88 -24.14 -5.29
CA PHE A 100 -5.48 -24.57 -5.33
C PHE A 100 -5.16 -25.83 -4.49
N GLY A 101 -6.04 -26.20 -3.56
CA GLY A 101 -5.80 -27.27 -2.59
C GLY A 101 -5.84 -28.70 -3.14
N SER A 102 -6.38 -28.93 -4.33
CA SER A 102 -6.53 -30.30 -4.87
C SER A 102 -5.28 -30.87 -5.55
N LYS A 103 -4.18 -30.12 -5.67
CA LYS A 103 -2.98 -30.55 -6.44
C LYS A 103 -1.60 -30.29 -5.82
N ILE A 104 -1.48 -29.79 -4.59
CA ILE A 104 -0.19 -29.25 -4.09
C ILE A 104 0.14 -29.72 -2.67
N ASP A 105 1.39 -30.16 -2.46
CA ASP A 105 1.96 -30.44 -1.13
C ASP A 105 1.97 -29.14 -0.31
N ILE A 106 1.27 -29.11 0.83
CA ILE A 106 0.95 -27.90 1.61
C ILE A 106 2.22 -27.10 1.97
N ALA A 107 3.34 -27.79 2.21
CA ALA A 107 4.62 -27.15 2.49
C ALA A 107 5.16 -26.36 1.27
N THR A 108 5.05 -26.92 0.06
CA THR A 108 5.45 -26.23 -1.18
C THR A 108 4.49 -25.09 -1.55
N PHE A 109 3.20 -25.25 -1.25
CA PHE A 109 2.21 -24.19 -1.45
C PHE A 109 2.54 -22.95 -0.60
N PHE A 110 2.70 -23.12 0.72
CA PHE A 110 3.02 -21.99 1.61
C PHE A 110 4.46 -21.50 1.49
N GLY A 111 5.39 -22.32 0.98
CA GLY A 111 6.79 -21.94 0.78
C GLY A 111 6.94 -20.65 -0.03
N SER A 112 6.26 -20.57 -1.19
CA SER A 112 6.32 -19.38 -2.05
C SER A 112 5.77 -18.12 -1.37
N TYR A 113 4.73 -18.25 -0.53
CA TYR A 113 4.17 -17.15 0.24
C TYR A 113 5.12 -16.66 1.35
N LEU A 114 5.75 -17.60 2.05
CA LEU A 114 6.72 -17.27 3.11
C LEU A 114 7.96 -16.59 2.53
N GLU A 115 8.50 -17.08 1.41
CA GLU A 115 9.63 -16.45 0.74
C GLU A 115 9.29 -15.03 0.26
N MET A 116 8.11 -14.85 -0.33
CA MET A 116 7.64 -13.54 -0.75
C MET A 116 7.39 -12.60 0.44
N PHE A 117 6.88 -13.14 1.55
CA PHE A 117 6.72 -12.38 2.79
C PHE A 117 8.07 -11.97 3.40
N ASN A 118 9.08 -12.84 3.36
CA ASN A 118 10.44 -12.51 3.81
C ASN A 118 11.05 -11.38 2.97
N MET A 119 10.90 -11.43 1.65
CA MET A 119 11.33 -10.35 0.75
C MET A 119 10.59 -9.05 1.05
N LEU A 120 9.27 -9.13 1.24
CA LEU A 120 8.46 -7.98 1.63
C LEU A 120 8.96 -7.35 2.93
N CYS A 121 9.18 -8.16 3.97
CA CYS A 121 9.69 -7.70 5.26
C CYS A 121 11.05 -7.01 5.10
N ALA A 122 11.96 -7.57 4.31
CA ALA A 122 13.25 -6.94 4.03
C ALA A 122 13.06 -5.54 3.39
N VAL A 123 12.25 -5.44 2.34
CA VAL A 123 11.95 -4.17 1.67
C VAL A 123 11.31 -3.16 2.64
N LEU A 124 10.36 -3.60 3.47
CA LEU A 124 9.71 -2.75 4.46
C LEU A 124 10.70 -2.27 5.54
N ILE A 125 11.64 -3.11 5.98
CA ILE A 125 12.71 -2.69 6.90
C ILE A 125 13.52 -1.57 6.28
N PHE A 126 13.91 -1.67 5.00
CA PHE A 126 14.63 -0.56 4.37
C PHE A 126 13.78 0.71 4.24
N ILE A 127 12.48 0.57 3.98
CA ILE A 127 11.56 1.71 3.95
C ILE A 127 11.41 2.34 5.36
N LEU A 128 11.36 1.53 6.41
CA LEU A 128 11.33 1.96 7.81
C LEU A 128 12.63 2.67 8.22
N VAL A 129 13.77 2.11 7.82
CA VAL A 129 15.05 2.81 8.04
C VAL A 129 15.06 4.13 7.28
N ALA A 130 14.48 4.18 6.07
CA ALA A 130 14.31 5.43 5.35
C ALA A 130 13.37 6.41 6.06
N THR A 131 12.33 5.95 6.78
CA THR A 131 11.44 6.84 7.53
C THR A 131 12.16 7.52 8.70
N VAL A 132 13.22 6.94 9.25
CA VAL A 132 14.06 7.60 10.28
C VAL A 132 14.78 8.84 9.71
N LEU A 133 15.03 8.89 8.41
CA LEU A 133 15.73 10.01 7.79
C LEU A 133 14.87 11.28 7.81
N LYS A 134 15.42 12.36 8.40
CA LYS A 134 14.82 13.71 8.41
C LYS A 134 14.21 14.14 7.05
N PRO A 135 14.88 14.00 5.90
CA PRO A 135 14.29 14.37 4.61
C PRO A 135 13.02 13.58 4.27
N PHE A 136 12.97 12.29 4.60
CA PHE A 136 11.79 11.45 4.35
C PHE A 136 10.62 11.85 5.25
N LYS A 137 10.87 12.07 6.56
CA LYS A 137 9.86 12.61 7.50
C LYS A 137 9.29 13.94 7.00
N ARG A 138 10.15 14.83 6.49
CA ARG A 138 9.71 16.12 5.92
C ARG A 138 8.78 15.93 4.71
N VAL A 139 9.07 15.01 3.79
CA VAL A 139 8.16 14.70 2.67
C VAL A 139 6.83 14.17 3.19
N LEU A 140 6.83 13.29 4.19
CA LEU A 140 5.60 12.76 4.80
C LEU A 140 4.72 13.86 5.42
N ARG A 141 5.33 14.89 6.00
CA ARG A 141 4.65 16.08 6.53
C ARG A 141 4.15 17.05 5.45
N GLY A 142 4.45 16.80 4.19
CA GLY A 142 4.07 17.67 3.07
C GLY A 142 5.10 18.75 2.74
N GLU A 143 6.30 18.70 3.33
CA GLU A 143 7.40 19.61 3.00
C GLU A 143 8.16 19.11 1.75
N TYR A 144 7.58 19.36 0.57
CA TYR A 144 8.10 18.93 -0.73
C TYR A 144 9.26 19.81 -1.25
N THR A 145 10.32 19.99 -0.45
CA THR A 145 11.52 20.70 -0.91
C THR A 145 12.29 19.87 -1.95
N ARG A 146 12.98 20.53 -2.88
CA ARG A 146 13.77 19.87 -3.94
C ARG A 146 14.79 18.88 -3.37
N ARG A 147 15.46 19.26 -2.27
CA ARG A 147 16.44 18.41 -1.59
C ARG A 147 15.81 17.15 -0.99
N ASN A 148 14.65 17.29 -0.33
CA ASN A 148 13.96 16.15 0.27
C ASN A 148 13.44 15.19 -0.82
N LEU A 149 12.82 15.72 -1.88
CA LEU A 149 12.33 14.93 -3.02
C LEU A 149 13.47 14.18 -3.73
N PHE A 150 14.62 14.84 -3.94
CA PHE A 150 15.77 14.21 -4.57
C PHE A 150 16.33 13.03 -3.75
N LEU A 151 16.38 13.18 -2.41
CA LEU A 151 16.80 12.09 -1.54
C LEU A 151 15.78 10.93 -1.53
N CYS A 152 14.48 11.22 -1.47
CA CYS A 152 13.45 10.20 -1.61
C CYS A 152 13.55 9.47 -2.96
N LEU A 153 13.84 10.19 -4.04
CA LEU A 153 14.09 9.61 -5.36
C LEU A 153 15.24 8.62 -5.33
N ILE A 154 16.39 8.98 -4.75
CA ILE A 154 17.54 8.08 -4.66
C ILE A 154 17.20 6.82 -3.87
N ILE A 155 16.56 6.98 -2.71
CA ILE A 155 16.15 5.87 -1.84
C ILE A 155 15.21 4.91 -2.60
N PHE A 156 14.13 5.44 -3.17
CA PHE A 156 13.16 4.61 -3.90
C PHE A 156 13.71 4.02 -5.20
N MET A 157 14.68 4.67 -5.84
CA MET A 157 15.36 4.11 -7.00
C MET A 157 16.19 2.87 -6.61
N ILE A 158 16.97 2.96 -5.54
CA ILE A 158 17.73 1.83 -5.01
C ILE A 158 16.76 0.71 -4.61
N LEU A 159 15.68 1.03 -3.89
CA LEU A 159 14.69 0.03 -3.48
C LEU A 159 13.96 -0.61 -4.66
N GLY A 160 13.64 0.15 -5.70
CA GLY A 160 12.97 -0.38 -6.90
C GLY A 160 13.85 -1.35 -7.68
N VAL A 161 15.15 -1.06 -7.78
CA VAL A 161 16.14 -1.97 -8.37
C VAL A 161 16.34 -3.21 -7.47
N LEU A 162 16.50 -3.04 -6.16
CA LEU A 162 16.63 -4.16 -5.21
C LEU A 162 15.39 -5.06 -5.23
N ALA A 163 14.19 -4.48 -5.23
CA ALA A 163 12.93 -5.24 -5.35
C ALA A 163 12.75 -5.90 -6.71
N SER A 164 13.49 -5.48 -7.75
CA SER A 164 13.55 -6.23 -9.02
C SER A 164 14.48 -7.44 -8.92
N ASN A 165 15.56 -7.30 -8.17
CA ASN A 165 16.59 -8.32 -8.03
C ASN A 165 16.21 -9.39 -7.01
N TRP A 166 15.47 -9.02 -5.97
CA TRP A 166 14.88 -9.96 -5.02
C TRP A 166 13.55 -10.46 -5.57
N TYR A 167 13.61 -11.61 -6.23
CA TYR A 167 12.45 -12.31 -6.74
C TYR A 167 12.49 -13.77 -6.33
N VAL A 168 11.30 -14.36 -6.16
CA VAL A 168 11.12 -15.81 -6.03
C VAL A 168 10.83 -16.37 -7.41
N SER A 169 11.56 -17.41 -7.82
CA SER A 169 11.31 -18.08 -9.09
C SER A 169 10.22 -19.13 -8.91
N ILE A 170 9.02 -18.85 -9.39
CA ILE A 170 7.89 -19.78 -9.39
C ILE A 170 7.69 -20.23 -10.84
N ASP A 171 7.86 -21.53 -11.13
CA ASP A 171 7.78 -22.11 -12.49
C ASP A 171 8.66 -21.39 -13.53
N GLY A 172 9.86 -20.97 -13.12
CA GLY A 172 10.82 -20.28 -14.00
C GLY A 172 10.48 -18.81 -14.26
N ALA A 173 9.48 -18.27 -13.57
CA ALA A 173 9.03 -16.89 -13.71
C ALA A 173 9.25 -16.08 -12.42
N PRO A 174 9.70 -14.81 -12.52
CA PRO A 174 10.10 -14.03 -11.33
C PRO A 174 8.91 -13.35 -10.65
N ALA A 175 8.56 -13.80 -9.44
CA ALA A 175 7.61 -13.14 -8.53
C ALA A 175 8.34 -12.12 -7.64
N ASN A 176 7.88 -10.87 -7.60
CA ASN A 176 8.56 -9.78 -6.88
C ASN A 176 7.56 -8.74 -6.33
N VAL A 177 8.05 -7.83 -5.48
CA VAL A 177 7.26 -6.72 -4.89
C VAL A 177 7.62 -5.35 -5.48
N ARG A 178 8.20 -5.31 -6.69
CA ARG A 178 8.67 -4.04 -7.29
C ARG A 178 7.55 -3.03 -7.47
N CYS A 179 6.42 -3.45 -8.03
CA CYS A 179 5.29 -2.56 -8.30
C CYS A 179 4.77 -1.88 -7.03
N LEU A 180 4.81 -2.58 -5.88
CA LEU A 180 4.50 -2.02 -4.56
C LEU A 180 5.45 -0.85 -4.22
N VAL A 181 6.77 -1.07 -4.29
CA VAL A 181 7.78 -0.03 -3.97
C VAL A 181 7.60 1.20 -4.85
N VAL A 182 7.42 0.99 -6.16
CA VAL A 182 7.26 2.08 -7.12
C VAL A 182 5.94 2.83 -6.87
N MET A 183 4.84 2.13 -6.58
CA MET A 183 3.57 2.76 -6.24
C MET A 183 3.65 3.58 -4.97
N ILE A 184 4.26 3.03 -3.91
CA ILE A 184 4.49 3.74 -2.64
C ILE A 184 5.26 5.04 -2.88
N SER A 185 6.30 5.01 -3.72
CA SER A 185 7.06 6.21 -4.07
C SER A 185 6.19 7.30 -4.70
N GLY A 186 5.16 6.91 -5.48
CA GLY A 186 4.18 7.82 -6.09
C GLY A 186 3.19 8.39 -5.10
N LEU A 187 2.69 7.56 -4.18
CA LEU A 187 1.74 7.96 -3.14
C LEU A 187 2.35 8.90 -2.08
N ILE A 188 3.68 8.97 -1.99
CA ILE A 188 4.40 9.86 -1.05
C ILE A 188 5.03 11.05 -1.77
N GLY A 189 5.86 10.77 -2.78
CA GLY A 189 6.71 11.77 -3.44
C GLY A 189 6.11 12.33 -4.72
N GLY A 190 4.98 11.80 -5.17
CA GLY A 190 4.30 12.22 -6.39
C GLY A 190 5.13 11.97 -7.67
N PRO A 191 4.80 12.67 -8.77
CA PRO A 191 5.39 12.41 -10.08
C PRO A 191 6.89 12.68 -10.14
N PHE A 192 7.40 13.63 -9.34
CA PHE A 192 8.82 13.99 -9.34
C PHE A 192 9.72 12.87 -8.79
N VAL A 193 9.18 12.04 -7.90
CA VAL A 193 9.91 10.90 -7.33
C VAL A 193 9.60 9.64 -8.12
N ALA A 194 8.33 9.33 -8.34
CA ALA A 194 7.93 8.03 -8.84
C ALA A 194 8.17 7.84 -10.33
N ILE A 195 8.03 8.85 -11.19
CA ILE A 195 8.23 8.67 -12.63
C ILE A 195 9.69 8.25 -12.93
N PRO A 196 10.72 8.95 -12.41
CA PRO A 196 12.10 8.50 -12.59
C PRO A 196 12.37 7.11 -12.01
N VAL A 197 11.86 6.83 -10.80
CA VAL A 197 12.00 5.52 -10.13
C VAL A 197 11.37 4.41 -10.98
N ALA A 198 10.18 4.66 -11.53
CA ALA A 198 9.44 3.71 -12.33
C ALA A 198 10.10 3.42 -13.67
N ILE A 199 10.63 4.46 -14.34
CA ILE A 199 11.40 4.31 -15.59
C ILE A 199 12.65 3.47 -15.34
N ILE A 200 13.43 3.80 -14.31
CA ILE A 200 14.70 3.11 -14.02
C ILE A 200 14.46 1.66 -13.56
N SER A 201 13.50 1.45 -12.66
CA SER A 201 13.16 0.10 -12.18
C SER A 201 12.53 -0.75 -13.28
N GLY A 202 11.70 -0.15 -14.14
CA GLY A 202 11.11 -0.81 -15.30
C GLY A 202 12.17 -1.16 -16.36
N ALA A 203 13.09 -0.25 -16.66
CA ALA A 203 14.21 -0.50 -17.55
C ALA A 203 15.11 -1.61 -17.01
N TYR A 204 15.44 -1.57 -15.71
CA TYR A 204 16.20 -2.65 -15.07
C TYR A 204 15.47 -3.98 -15.18
N ARG A 205 14.17 -4.05 -14.87
CA ARG A 205 13.38 -5.28 -15.07
C ARG A 205 13.42 -5.78 -16.51
N PHE A 206 13.35 -4.88 -17.49
CA PHE A 206 13.43 -5.24 -18.89
C PHE A 206 14.78 -5.89 -19.23
N THR A 207 15.90 -5.36 -18.70
CA THR A 207 17.23 -5.92 -18.92
C THR A 207 17.45 -7.33 -18.34
N LEU A 208 16.67 -7.74 -17.34
CA LEU A 208 16.71 -9.10 -16.79
C LEU A 208 16.18 -10.16 -17.77
N GLY A 209 15.49 -9.76 -18.84
CA GLY A 209 14.94 -10.67 -19.83
C GLY A 209 13.87 -11.62 -19.28
N GLY A 210 13.57 -12.66 -20.04
CA GLY A 210 12.48 -13.61 -19.76
C GLY A 210 11.16 -13.22 -20.42
N THR A 211 10.22 -14.16 -20.46
CA THR A 211 8.93 -14.04 -21.16
C THR A 211 8.05 -12.92 -20.63
N THR A 212 8.18 -12.56 -19.36
CA THR A 212 7.43 -11.46 -18.73
C THR A 212 8.21 -10.15 -18.60
N ALA A 213 9.38 -10.02 -19.23
CA ALA A 213 10.21 -8.81 -19.12
C ALA A 213 9.49 -7.54 -19.54
N LEU A 214 8.88 -7.57 -20.73
CA LEU A 214 8.16 -6.43 -21.31
C LEU A 214 6.89 -6.08 -20.51
N PRO A 215 5.94 -7.00 -20.25
CA PRO A 215 4.73 -6.65 -19.49
C PRO A 215 5.06 -6.17 -18.08
N CYS A 216 5.98 -6.82 -17.37
CA CYS A 216 6.37 -6.38 -16.03
C CYS A 216 7.04 -5.00 -16.04
N ALA A 217 7.86 -4.68 -17.05
CA ALA A 217 8.46 -3.36 -17.17
C ALA A 217 7.40 -2.27 -17.40
N ILE A 218 6.44 -2.51 -18.30
CA ILE A 218 5.33 -1.59 -18.60
C ILE A 218 4.46 -1.38 -17.35
N SER A 219 4.06 -2.45 -16.68
CA SER A 219 3.28 -2.38 -15.43
C SER A 219 4.02 -1.60 -14.36
N THR A 220 5.35 -1.73 -14.27
CA THR A 220 6.15 -0.95 -13.32
C THR A 220 6.08 0.55 -13.59
N VAL A 221 6.16 0.97 -14.86
CA VAL A 221 6.01 2.37 -15.24
C VAL A 221 4.60 2.86 -14.90
N LEU A 222 3.58 2.07 -15.21
CA LEU A 222 2.19 2.39 -14.93
C LEU A 222 1.88 2.49 -13.43
N SER A 223 2.51 1.66 -12.58
CA SER A 223 2.31 1.73 -11.13
C SER A 223 2.79 3.08 -10.55
N GLY A 224 3.92 3.58 -11.04
CA GLY A 224 4.47 4.88 -10.66
C GLY A 224 3.59 6.04 -11.15
N ILE A 225 3.06 5.96 -12.37
CA ILE A 225 2.13 6.95 -12.92
C ILE A 225 0.84 6.97 -12.11
N ILE A 226 0.22 5.81 -11.87
CA ILE A 226 -1.05 5.70 -11.13
C ILE A 226 -0.87 6.19 -9.69
N GLY A 227 0.18 5.77 -8.99
CA GLY A 227 0.49 6.27 -7.64
C GLY A 227 0.65 7.80 -7.62
N SER A 228 1.34 8.36 -8.63
CA SER A 228 1.51 9.81 -8.76
C SER A 228 0.21 10.56 -9.03
N LEU A 229 -0.67 10.00 -9.85
CA LEU A 229 -1.98 10.58 -10.15
C LEU A 229 -2.85 10.62 -8.90
N VAL A 230 -2.91 9.52 -8.16
CA VAL A 230 -3.64 9.43 -6.89
C VAL A 230 -3.10 10.45 -5.89
N PHE A 231 -1.78 10.59 -5.79
CA PHE A 231 -1.17 11.62 -4.95
C PHE A 231 -1.59 13.04 -5.33
N ILE A 232 -1.64 13.38 -6.63
CA ILE A 232 -2.06 14.71 -7.08
C ILE A 232 -3.56 14.94 -6.82
N TRP A 233 -4.40 13.94 -7.04
CA TRP A 233 -5.85 14.06 -6.85
C TRP A 233 -6.24 14.06 -5.38
N HIS A 234 -5.42 13.46 -4.51
CA HIS A 234 -5.56 13.48 -3.06
C HIS A 234 -4.75 14.61 -2.41
N ASP A 235 -4.73 15.79 -3.05
CA ASP A 235 -4.13 17.03 -2.54
C ASP A 235 -2.69 16.90 -2.02
N ARG A 236 -1.88 16.05 -2.67
CA ARG A 236 -0.49 15.77 -2.29
C ARG A 236 -0.38 15.25 -0.86
N LYS A 237 -1.32 14.41 -0.45
CA LYS A 237 -1.29 13.67 0.81
C LYS A 237 -1.40 12.19 0.51
N PHE A 238 -0.77 11.38 1.37
CA PHE A 238 -0.97 9.94 1.30
C PHE A 238 -2.47 9.63 1.47
N PRO A 239 -3.06 8.77 0.63
CA PRO A 239 -4.48 8.44 0.70
C PRO A 239 -4.81 7.67 1.99
N SER A 240 -6.11 7.52 2.30
CA SER A 240 -6.52 6.67 3.42
C SER A 240 -6.00 5.24 3.25
N THR A 241 -5.74 4.53 4.36
CA THR A 241 -5.23 3.15 4.34
C THR A 241 -6.08 2.25 3.45
N ILE A 242 -7.40 2.35 3.52
CA ILE A 242 -8.32 1.55 2.70
C ILE A 242 -8.15 1.90 1.22
N THR A 243 -8.10 3.18 0.89
CA THR A 243 -7.91 3.63 -0.50
C THR A 243 -6.59 3.12 -1.07
N ALA A 244 -5.51 3.15 -0.28
CA ALA A 244 -4.20 2.62 -0.69
C ALA A 244 -4.24 1.10 -0.93
N ILE A 245 -4.89 0.35 -0.02
CA ILE A 245 -5.06 -1.10 -0.13
C ILE A 245 -5.86 -1.47 -1.37
N VAL A 246 -7.03 -0.84 -1.57
CA VAL A 246 -7.90 -1.10 -2.73
C VAL A 246 -7.17 -0.75 -4.02
N LEU A 247 -6.43 0.36 -4.04
CA LEU A 247 -5.60 0.73 -5.19
C LEU A 247 -4.57 -0.34 -5.51
N MET A 248 -3.83 -0.83 -4.51
CA MET A 248 -2.80 -1.86 -4.72
C MET A 248 -3.39 -3.19 -5.16
N PHE A 249 -4.51 -3.61 -4.55
CA PHE A 249 -5.25 -4.82 -4.92
C PHE A 249 -5.66 -4.77 -6.40
N LEU A 250 -6.35 -3.70 -6.79
CA LEU A 250 -6.85 -3.55 -8.15
C LEU A 250 -5.71 -3.40 -9.16
N PHE A 251 -4.65 -2.68 -8.79
CA PHE A 251 -3.49 -2.52 -9.66
C PHE A 251 -2.75 -3.85 -9.88
N THR A 252 -2.66 -4.70 -8.87
CA THR A 252 -2.00 -6.02 -9.02
C THR A 252 -2.75 -6.90 -10.02
N GLY A 253 -4.09 -6.87 -10.02
CA GLY A 253 -4.88 -7.53 -11.05
C GLY A 253 -4.71 -6.89 -12.44
N PHE A 254 -4.64 -5.56 -12.51
CA PHE A 254 -4.34 -4.85 -13.77
C PHE A 254 -2.96 -5.22 -14.34
N GLU A 255 -1.95 -5.39 -13.47
CA GLU A 255 -0.63 -5.89 -13.87
C GLU A 255 -0.71 -7.29 -14.49
N MET A 256 -1.48 -8.21 -13.89
CA MET A 256 -1.69 -9.54 -14.46
C MET A 256 -2.43 -9.49 -15.80
N LEU A 257 -3.38 -8.56 -15.96
CA LEU A 257 -4.03 -8.37 -17.26
C LEU A 257 -3.02 -7.96 -18.33
N ILE A 258 -2.08 -7.06 -18.02
CA ILE A 258 -1.01 -6.68 -18.95
C ILE A 258 -0.13 -7.88 -19.30
N VAL A 259 0.16 -8.77 -18.33
CA VAL A 259 0.89 -10.02 -18.60
C VAL A 259 0.14 -10.90 -19.59
N ILE A 260 -1.17 -11.08 -19.44
CA ILE A 260 -1.99 -11.84 -20.39
C ILE A 260 -2.01 -11.21 -21.78
N LEU A 261 -2.17 -9.88 -21.87
CA LEU A 261 -2.30 -9.19 -23.15
C LEU A 261 -1.00 -9.16 -23.96
N LEU A 262 0.16 -9.17 -23.30
CA LEU A 262 1.46 -8.98 -23.95
C LEU A 262 2.34 -10.23 -23.96
N THR A 263 1.86 -11.35 -23.41
CA THR A 263 2.59 -12.62 -23.35
C THR A 263 1.73 -13.74 -23.94
N PRO A 264 2.31 -14.70 -24.69
CA PRO A 264 1.54 -15.83 -25.22
C PRO A 264 0.74 -16.59 -24.15
N ASP A 265 -0.47 -17.02 -24.51
CA ASP A 265 -1.45 -17.67 -23.61
C ASP A 265 -0.85 -18.83 -22.78
N TYR A 266 -0.09 -19.70 -23.42
CA TYR A 266 0.50 -20.87 -22.75
C TYR A 266 1.48 -20.50 -21.62
N VAL A 267 2.06 -19.29 -21.65
CA VAL A 267 2.92 -18.77 -20.59
C VAL A 267 2.11 -17.92 -19.60
N SER A 268 1.25 -17.04 -20.11
CA SER A 268 0.56 -16.05 -19.29
C SER A 268 -0.45 -16.67 -18.33
N PHE A 269 -1.23 -17.68 -18.75
CA PHE A 269 -2.20 -18.32 -17.87
C PHE A 269 -1.56 -19.14 -16.76
N ALA A 270 -0.45 -19.84 -17.05
CA ALA A 270 0.33 -20.55 -16.03
C ALA A 270 0.99 -19.58 -15.04
N TYR A 271 1.55 -18.48 -15.56
CA TYR A 271 2.09 -17.40 -14.74
C TYR A 271 1.03 -16.82 -13.81
N VAL A 272 -0.11 -16.40 -14.35
CA VAL A 272 -1.20 -15.81 -13.57
C VAL A 272 -1.75 -16.82 -12.57
N LYS A 273 -1.87 -18.09 -12.92
CA LYS A 273 -2.36 -19.12 -11.99
C LYS A 273 -1.50 -19.23 -10.73
N ASN A 274 -0.19 -19.31 -10.88
CA ASN A 274 0.71 -19.67 -9.78
C ASN A 274 1.32 -18.44 -9.09
N ILE A 275 1.51 -17.34 -9.82
CA ILE A 275 2.24 -16.16 -9.32
C ILE A 275 1.30 -15.07 -8.83
N TYR A 276 0.15 -14.86 -9.49
CA TYR A 276 -0.78 -13.80 -9.10
C TYR A 276 -1.20 -13.89 -7.63
N PRO A 277 -1.60 -15.06 -7.08
CA PRO A 277 -2.06 -15.13 -5.69
C PRO A 277 -0.98 -14.72 -4.69
N VAL A 278 0.27 -15.08 -4.98
CA VAL A 278 1.43 -14.81 -4.11
C VAL A 278 1.86 -13.34 -4.21
N MET A 279 1.90 -12.78 -5.42
CA MET A 279 2.19 -11.37 -5.66
C MET A 279 1.09 -10.44 -5.11
N LEU A 280 -0.18 -10.83 -5.24
CA LEU A 280 -1.32 -10.11 -4.67
C LEU A 280 -1.23 -10.07 -3.15
N PHE A 281 -0.99 -11.22 -2.51
CA PHE A 281 -0.83 -11.31 -1.07
C PHE A 281 0.29 -10.38 -0.57
N SER A 282 1.50 -10.52 -1.11
CA SER A 282 2.65 -9.73 -0.68
C SER A 282 2.48 -8.23 -0.94
N SER A 283 1.93 -7.86 -2.09
CA SER A 283 1.66 -6.46 -2.45
C SER A 283 0.64 -5.80 -1.54
N VAL A 284 -0.48 -6.48 -1.27
CA VAL A 284 -1.55 -5.96 -0.42
C VAL A 284 -1.09 -5.88 1.03
N VAL A 285 -0.50 -6.95 1.58
CA VAL A 285 0.06 -6.94 2.94
C VAL A 285 1.12 -5.85 3.08
N GLY A 286 1.99 -5.68 2.08
CA GLY A 286 2.98 -4.62 2.07
C GLY A 286 2.40 -3.23 2.11
N MET A 287 1.32 -2.98 1.35
CA MET A 287 0.62 -1.70 1.37
C MET A 287 -0.09 -1.45 2.70
N ILE A 288 -0.66 -2.48 3.34
CA ILE A 288 -1.25 -2.39 4.69
C ILE A 288 -0.18 -1.95 5.68
N LEU A 289 0.92 -2.70 5.76
CA LEU A 289 2.02 -2.43 6.69
C LEU A 289 2.60 -1.04 6.47
N PHE A 290 2.86 -0.68 5.23
CA PHE A 290 3.36 0.64 4.90
C PHE A 290 2.37 1.77 5.31
N SER A 291 1.08 1.58 5.08
CA SER A 291 0.05 2.57 5.45
C SER A 291 -0.05 2.75 6.97
N ILE A 292 0.11 1.67 7.76
CA ILE A 292 0.15 1.73 9.23
C ILE A 292 1.34 2.57 9.68
N VAL A 293 2.53 2.30 9.15
CA VAL A 293 3.76 3.06 9.46
C VAL A 293 3.58 4.55 9.18
N ILE A 294 2.99 4.90 8.03
CA ILE A 294 2.75 6.31 7.70
C ILE A 294 1.73 6.97 8.62
N LYS A 295 0.71 6.23 9.05
CA LYS A 295 -0.27 6.72 10.00
C LYS A 295 0.39 7.00 11.36
N GLU A 296 1.17 6.06 11.88
CA GLU A 296 1.90 6.21 13.15
C GLU A 296 2.89 7.37 13.10
N GLU A 297 3.67 7.51 12.02
CA GLU A 297 4.62 8.62 11.87
C GLU A 297 3.92 10.00 11.82
N ARG A 298 2.71 10.09 11.25
CA ARG A 298 1.91 11.31 11.28
C ARG A 298 1.40 11.59 12.70
N GLU A 299 0.80 10.62 13.37
CA GLU A 299 0.27 10.78 14.73
C GLU A 299 1.36 11.17 15.75
N MET A 300 2.55 10.58 15.65
CA MET A 300 3.71 10.94 16.48
C MET A 300 4.17 12.38 16.23
N THR A 301 4.16 12.81 14.96
CA THR A 301 4.56 14.17 14.59
C THR A 301 3.55 15.20 15.09
N ASP A 302 2.27 14.97 14.85
CA ASP A 302 1.19 15.89 15.25
C ASP A 302 1.19 16.07 16.78
N SER A 303 1.43 14.99 17.53
CA SER A 303 1.57 15.02 18.99
C SER A 303 2.81 15.81 19.46
N ALA A 304 3.94 15.68 18.75
CA ALA A 304 5.16 16.41 19.07
C ALA A 304 5.04 17.92 18.79
N GLU A 305 4.34 18.30 17.72
CA GLU A 305 4.06 19.70 17.38
C GLU A 305 3.10 20.33 18.40
N ALA A 306 2.02 19.64 18.77
CA ALA A 306 1.09 20.10 19.79
C ALA A 306 1.77 20.33 21.16
N ASN A 307 2.63 19.40 21.60
CA ASN A 307 3.39 19.55 22.83
C ASN A 307 4.39 20.72 22.78
N GLY A 308 4.98 20.99 21.61
CA GLY A 308 5.87 22.13 21.41
C GLY A 308 5.13 23.48 21.49
N GLU A 309 3.95 23.58 20.90
CA GLU A 309 3.11 24.79 20.97
C GLU A 309 2.67 25.09 22.40
N ILE A 310 2.26 24.08 23.16
CA ILE A 310 1.92 24.21 24.59
C ILE A 310 3.13 24.74 25.37
N GLY A 311 4.32 24.18 25.14
CA GLY A 311 5.55 24.65 25.80
C GLY A 311 5.89 26.12 25.49
N ILE A 312 5.68 26.57 24.24
CA ILE A 312 5.90 27.97 23.86
C ILE A 312 4.86 28.89 24.52
N GLU A 313 3.60 28.47 24.62
CA GLU A 313 2.58 29.25 25.33
C GLU A 313 2.89 29.38 26.82
N ASP A 314 3.35 28.32 27.47
CA ASP A 314 3.72 28.35 28.89
C ASP A 314 4.92 29.29 29.14
N LEU A 315 5.95 29.21 28.29
CA LEU A 315 7.07 30.16 28.30
C LEU A 315 6.61 31.62 28.11
N LYS A 316 5.67 31.87 27.18
CA LYS A 316 5.11 33.21 26.99
C LYS A 316 4.32 33.71 28.20
N ARG A 317 3.57 32.83 28.89
CA ARG A 317 2.87 33.20 30.13
C ARG A 317 3.86 33.57 31.22
N GLU A 318 4.94 32.80 31.39
CA GLU A 318 5.96 33.04 32.40
C GLU A 318 6.70 34.37 32.16
N ILE A 319 7.06 34.67 30.91
CA ILE A 319 7.65 35.96 30.53
C ILE A 319 6.69 37.12 30.82
N ASN A 320 5.41 36.99 30.47
CA ASN A 320 4.43 38.06 30.71
C ASN A 320 4.20 38.33 32.21
N VAL A 321 4.28 37.29 33.05
CA VAL A 321 4.25 37.47 34.51
C VAL A 321 5.49 38.24 34.98
N GLN A 322 6.69 37.88 34.51
CA GLN A 322 7.91 38.59 34.86
C GLN A 322 7.89 40.05 34.40
N ASP A 323 7.42 40.33 33.18
CA ASP A 323 7.30 41.69 32.66
C ASP A 323 6.39 42.57 33.54
N LYS A 324 5.24 42.03 33.98
CA LYS A 324 4.35 42.74 34.91
C LYS A 324 5.02 43.01 36.26
N THR A 325 5.73 42.04 36.83
CA THR A 325 6.47 42.24 38.09
C THR A 325 7.56 43.31 37.94
N ILE A 326 8.26 43.34 36.80
CA ILE A 326 9.26 44.39 36.51
C ILE A 326 8.60 45.77 36.38
N GLU A 327 7.42 45.84 35.75
CA GLU A 327 6.68 47.10 35.59
C GLU A 327 6.13 47.63 36.93
N GLU A 328 5.63 46.75 37.80
CA GLU A 328 5.25 47.07 39.17
C GLU A 328 6.44 47.62 39.98
N LEU A 329 7.59 46.94 39.94
CA LEU A 329 8.82 47.38 40.64
C LEU A 329 9.33 48.73 40.11
N LYS A 330 9.26 48.98 38.80
CA LYS A 330 9.63 50.29 38.22
C LYS A 330 8.72 51.40 38.75
N ASN A 331 7.41 51.15 38.80
CA ASN A 331 6.44 52.12 39.31
C ASN A 331 6.69 52.44 40.80
N GLU A 332 7.01 51.45 41.62
CA GLU A 332 7.37 51.65 43.03
C GLU A 332 8.65 52.49 43.20
N ILE A 333 9.69 52.22 42.41
CA ILE A 333 10.94 53.00 42.44
C ILE A 333 10.69 54.46 42.05
N ASP A 334 9.88 54.70 41.03
CA ASP A 334 9.55 56.05 40.57
C ASP A 334 8.66 56.82 41.57
N ASP A 335 7.81 56.14 42.34
CA ASP A 335 7.07 56.75 43.44
C ASP A 335 8.00 57.12 44.61
N LEU A 336 8.94 56.24 44.98
CA LEU A 336 9.95 56.52 46.01
C LEU A 336 10.83 57.71 45.62
N LYS A 337 11.26 57.81 44.36
CA LYS A 337 12.01 58.97 43.86
C LYS A 337 11.24 60.29 43.95
N ARG A 338 9.90 60.26 43.84
CA ARG A 338 9.06 61.46 43.97
C ARG A 338 8.85 61.92 45.41
N ARG A 339 9.09 61.03 46.38
CA ARG A 339 8.93 61.31 47.83
C ARG A 339 10.22 61.80 48.50
N LEU A 340 11.36 61.72 47.82
CA LEU A 340 12.68 62.20 48.25
C LEU A 340 12.94 63.62 47.73
#